data_AF-A0A3N5RFX9-F1
#
_entry.id   AF-A0A3N5RFX9-F1
#
_cell.length_a   1.000
_cell.length_b   1.000
_cell.length_c   1.000
_cell.angle_alpha   90.00
_cell.angle_beta   90.00
_cell.angle_gamma   90.00
#
_symmetry.space_group_name_H-M   'P 1'
#
loop_
_entity.id
_entity.type
_entity.pdbx_description
1 polymer ?
#
loop_
_entity_poly.entity_id
_entity_poly.type
_entity_poly.pdbx_seq_one_letter_code
_entity_poly.pdbx_strand_id
1 'polypeptide(L)'
;PADPLALLSIGDAEFNHRFGRTPLARPGSSGLRRNAAIVVGNSGDQAAIPKLAALVNDPDAVVRGAVAWALGELGGEVALRVLRAWSEHEVDAAVRAEITTALAHAE
;
A
#
# COMPACT_ATOMS: atom_id res chain seq x y z
N PRO A 1 -1.75 -19.47 6.43
CA PRO A 1 -1.53 -18.01 6.58
C PRO A 1 -2.37 -17.24 5.56
N ALA A 2 -2.84 -16.03 5.87
CA ALA A 2 -3.52 -15.19 4.88
C ALA A 2 -2.50 -14.60 3.91
N ASP A 3 -2.78 -14.65 2.61
CA ASP A 3 -1.93 -14.07 1.57
C ASP A 3 -1.99 -12.52 1.65
N PRO A 4 -0.87 -11.83 1.93
CA PRO A 4 -0.83 -10.36 1.99
C PRO A 4 -1.30 -9.71 0.69
N LEU A 5 -1.00 -10.31 -0.47
CA LEU A 5 -1.46 -9.77 -1.74
C LEU A 5 -2.98 -9.82 -1.82
N ALA A 6 -3.63 -10.90 -1.40
CA ALA A 6 -5.09 -10.96 -1.36
C ALA A 6 -5.71 -9.90 -0.42
N LEU A 7 -5.03 -9.57 0.67
CA LEU A 7 -5.51 -8.59 1.66
C LEU A 7 -5.38 -7.14 1.20
N LEU A 8 -4.51 -6.83 0.24
CA LEU A 8 -4.33 -5.49 -0.32
C LEU A 8 -5.62 -4.86 -0.86
N SER A 9 -6.59 -5.66 -1.30
CA SER A 9 -7.83 -5.16 -1.91
C SER A 9 -9.08 -5.69 -1.22
N ILE A 10 -8.96 -6.08 0.05
CA ILE A 10 -10.12 -6.55 0.81
C ILE A 10 -11.12 -5.40 1.03
N GLY A 11 -12.36 -5.61 0.58
CA GLY A 11 -13.45 -4.67 0.83
C GLY A 11 -14.04 -4.83 2.23
N ASP A 12 -14.71 -3.79 2.73
CA ASP A 12 -15.21 -3.76 4.11
C ASP A 12 -16.21 -4.87 4.44
N ALA A 13 -17.07 -5.24 3.47
CA ALA A 13 -18.01 -6.34 3.64
C ALA A 13 -17.29 -7.68 3.87
N GLU A 14 -16.28 -7.96 3.03
CA GLU A 14 -15.46 -9.18 3.13
C GLU A 14 -14.60 -9.16 4.41
N PHE A 15 -14.01 -8.01 4.74
CA PHE A 15 -13.28 -7.83 5.99
C PHE A 15 -14.16 -8.12 7.21
N ASN A 16 -15.37 -7.55 7.27
CA ASN A 16 -16.28 -7.75 8.39
C ASN A 16 -16.76 -9.20 8.48
N HIS A 17 -17.05 -9.83 7.35
CA HIS A 17 -17.42 -11.24 7.29
C HIS A 17 -16.31 -12.13 7.86
N ARG A 18 -15.06 -11.87 7.46
CA ARG A 18 -13.92 -12.73 7.75
C ARG A 18 -13.26 -12.46 9.12
N PHE A 19 -13.23 -11.20 9.55
CA PHE A 19 -12.47 -10.75 10.72
C PHE A 19 -13.30 -10.03 11.78
N GLY A 20 -14.55 -9.66 11.50
CA GLY A 20 -15.38 -8.81 12.38
C GLY A 20 -15.64 -9.39 13.78
N ARG A 21 -15.45 -10.69 13.98
CA ARG A 21 -15.59 -11.38 15.28
C ARG A 21 -14.25 -11.79 15.90
N THR A 22 -13.16 -11.22 15.43
CA THR A 22 -11.79 -11.55 15.86
C THR A 22 -11.07 -10.30 16.37
N PRO A 23 -9.97 -10.45 17.12
CA PRO A 23 -9.12 -9.30 17.49
C PRO A 23 -8.58 -8.51 16.28
N LEU A 24 -8.55 -9.12 15.08
CA LEU A 24 -8.14 -8.46 13.83
C LEU A 24 -9.15 -7.40 13.34
N ALA A 25 -10.33 -7.31 13.94
CA ALA A 25 -11.28 -6.23 13.65
C ALA A 25 -10.78 -4.85 14.13
N ARG A 26 -9.89 -4.80 15.15
CA ARG A 26 -9.49 -3.56 15.82
C ARG A 26 -8.83 -2.52 14.90
N PRO A 27 -7.91 -2.89 13.98
CA PRO A 27 -7.33 -1.94 13.02
C PRO A 27 -8.31 -1.51 11.92
N GLY A 28 -9.43 -2.23 11.76
CA GLY A 28 -10.35 -2.06 10.63
C GLY A 28 -9.75 -2.53 9.30
N SER A 29 -10.59 -2.46 8.26
CA SER A 29 -10.27 -2.85 6.88
C SER A 29 -9.07 -2.07 6.34
N SER A 30 -9.06 -0.75 6.49
CA SER A 30 -7.92 0.10 6.11
C SER A 30 -6.63 -0.25 6.84
N GLY A 31 -6.69 -0.49 8.15
CA GLY A 31 -5.51 -0.90 8.92
C GLY A 31 -4.95 -2.25 8.45
N LEU A 32 -5.82 -3.17 8.04
CA LEU A 32 -5.40 -4.44 7.46
C LEU A 32 -4.75 -4.26 6.07
N ARG A 33 -5.34 -3.45 5.18
CA ARG A 33 -4.76 -3.12 3.86
C ARG A 33 -3.40 -2.43 4.00
N ARG A 34 -3.29 -1.46 4.91
CA ARG A 34 -2.03 -0.78 5.26
C ARG A 34 -0.97 -1.80 5.68
N ASN A 35 -1.30 -2.70 6.61
CA ASN A 35 -0.35 -3.71 7.08
C ASN A 35 0.03 -4.70 5.97
N ALA A 36 -0.90 -5.06 5.09
CA ALA A 36 -0.61 -5.88 3.93
C ALA A 36 0.39 -5.19 2.98
N ALA A 37 0.23 -3.88 2.71
CA ALA A 37 1.20 -3.11 1.92
C ALA A 37 2.59 -3.11 2.55
N ILE A 38 2.67 -2.94 3.88
CA ILE A 38 3.94 -3.00 4.61
C ILE A 38 4.60 -4.38 4.47
N VAL A 39 3.84 -5.47 4.64
CA VAL A 39 4.36 -6.84 4.50
C VAL A 39 4.86 -7.08 3.07
N VAL A 40 4.14 -6.58 2.08
CA VAL A 40 4.51 -6.70 0.67
C VAL A 40 5.81 -5.94 0.38
N GLY A 41 5.97 -4.70 0.84
CA GLY A 41 7.21 -3.95 0.70
C GLY A 41 8.41 -4.67 1.32
N ASN A 42 8.25 -5.15 2.56
CA ASN A 42 9.27 -5.92 3.28
C ASN A 42 9.67 -7.24 2.60
N SER A 43 8.83 -7.78 1.70
CA SER A 43 9.13 -9.06 1.03
C SER A 43 10.22 -8.93 -0.03
N GLY A 44 10.45 -7.73 -0.57
CA GLY A 44 11.35 -7.51 -1.72
C GLY A 44 10.83 -8.08 -3.05
N ASP A 45 9.62 -8.65 -3.09
CA ASP A 45 9.06 -9.27 -4.29
C ASP A 45 8.60 -8.23 -5.31
N GLN A 46 9.42 -8.04 -6.35
CA GLN A 46 9.13 -7.16 -7.48
C GLN A 46 7.82 -7.51 -8.21
N ALA A 47 7.38 -8.77 -8.16
CA ALA A 47 6.13 -9.19 -8.79
C ALA A 47 4.89 -8.56 -8.14
N ALA A 48 5.03 -7.97 -6.95
CA ALA A 48 3.95 -7.28 -6.26
C ALA A 48 3.70 -5.84 -6.74
N ILE A 49 4.62 -5.25 -7.50
CA ILE A 49 4.54 -3.85 -7.95
C ILE A 49 3.23 -3.55 -8.69
N PRO A 50 2.74 -4.36 -9.65
CA PRO A 50 1.48 -4.09 -10.34
C PRO A 50 0.28 -4.03 -9.39
N LYS A 51 0.30 -4.82 -8.31
CA LYS A 51 -0.80 -4.87 -7.34
C LYS A 51 -0.77 -3.68 -6.39
N LEU A 52 0.41 -3.24 -5.98
CA LEU A 52 0.58 -1.98 -5.24
C LEU A 52 0.18 -0.78 -6.11
N ALA A 53 0.56 -0.77 -7.39
CA ALA A 53 0.21 0.30 -8.32
C ALA A 53 -1.31 0.46 -8.50
N ALA A 54 -2.10 -0.61 -8.36
CA ALA A 54 -3.56 -0.52 -8.40
C ALA A 54 -4.17 0.24 -7.19
N LEU A 55 -3.42 0.39 -6.10
CA LEU A 55 -3.87 1.03 -4.86
C LEU A 55 -3.43 2.48 -4.71
N VAL A 56 -2.78 3.08 -5.71
CA VAL A 56 -2.44 4.51 -5.70
C VAL A 56 -3.68 5.42 -5.64
N ASN A 57 -4.87 4.86 -5.92
CA ASN A 57 -6.17 5.54 -5.80
C ASN A 57 -7.02 4.99 -4.64
N ASP A 58 -6.44 4.27 -3.67
CA ASP A 58 -7.20 3.82 -2.49
C ASP A 58 -7.84 5.04 -1.81
N PRO A 59 -9.13 4.98 -1.43
CA PRO A 59 -9.81 6.11 -0.81
C PRO A 59 -9.15 6.54 0.51
N ASP A 60 -8.47 5.62 1.20
CA ASP A 60 -7.81 5.89 2.47
C ASP A 60 -6.37 6.37 2.28
N ALA A 61 -6.09 7.62 2.67
CA ALA A 61 -4.76 8.21 2.58
C ALA A 61 -3.69 7.44 3.38
N VAL A 62 -4.07 6.76 4.47
CA VAL A 62 -3.15 5.94 5.26
C VAL A 62 -2.71 4.70 4.48
N VAL A 63 -3.63 4.11 3.71
CA VAL A 63 -3.31 2.98 2.82
C VAL A 63 -2.44 3.46 1.68
N ARG A 64 -2.77 4.60 1.07
CA ARG A 64 -1.94 5.21 0.01
C ARG A 64 -0.51 5.49 0.49
N GLY A 65 -0.34 6.11 1.66
CA GLY A 65 1.00 6.33 2.24
C GLY A 65 1.80 5.03 2.41
N ALA A 66 1.15 3.95 2.87
CA ALA A 66 1.79 2.64 2.97
C ALA A 66 2.17 2.03 1.61
N VAL A 67 1.37 2.30 0.56
CA VAL A 67 1.68 1.89 -0.83
C VAL A 67 2.88 2.67 -1.36
N ALA A 68 2.98 3.98 -1.09
CA ALA A 68 4.13 4.80 -1.46
C ALA A 68 5.42 4.25 -0.83
N TRP A 69 5.39 4.00 0.48
CA TRP A 69 6.49 3.40 1.20
C TRP A 69 6.87 2.03 0.60
N ALA A 70 5.90 1.13 0.40
CA ALA A 70 6.16 -0.21 -0.12
C ALA A 70 6.77 -0.18 -1.53
N LEU A 71 6.31 0.70 -2.42
CA LEU A 71 6.91 0.89 -3.74
C LEU A 71 8.34 1.43 -3.64
N GLY A 72 8.63 2.30 -2.67
CA GLY A 72 9.99 2.77 -2.38
C GLY A 72 10.93 1.65 -1.93
N GLU A 73 10.48 0.82 -1.00
CA GLU A 73 11.25 -0.33 -0.49
C GLU A 73 11.52 -1.38 -1.57
N LEU A 74 10.53 -1.66 -2.43
CA LEU A 74 10.75 -2.54 -3.58
C LEU A 74 11.71 -1.90 -4.59
N GLY A 75 11.61 -0.59 -4.80
CA GLY A 75 12.49 0.14 -5.70
C GLY A 75 12.46 -0.39 -7.15
N GLY A 76 13.55 -0.16 -7.87
CA GLY A 76 13.66 -0.54 -9.29
C GLY A 76 12.89 0.37 -10.23
N GLU A 77 13.20 0.27 -11.52
CA GLU A 77 12.72 1.24 -12.52
C GLU A 77 11.19 1.31 -12.60
N VAL A 78 10.51 0.17 -12.46
CA VAL A 78 9.05 0.09 -12.54
C VAL A 78 8.39 0.79 -11.35
N ALA A 79 8.82 0.53 -10.11
CA ALA A 79 8.23 1.15 -8.94
C ALA A 79 8.48 2.67 -8.91
N LEU A 80 9.70 3.10 -9.29
CA LEU A 80 10.03 4.51 -9.38
C LEU A 80 9.22 5.25 -10.45
N ARG A 81 8.92 4.59 -11.58
CA ARG A 81 8.04 5.15 -12.60
C ARG A 81 6.62 5.34 -12.09
N VAL A 82 6.10 4.37 -11.31
CA VAL A 82 4.79 4.48 -10.67
C VAL A 82 4.76 5.66 -9.68
N LEU A 83 5.76 5.76 -8.80
CA LEU A 83 5.85 6.84 -7.81
C LEU A 83 5.93 8.22 -8.47
N ARG A 84 6.74 8.38 -9.52
CA ARG A 84 6.87 9.64 -10.26
C ARG A 84 5.56 10.05 -10.93
N ALA A 85 4.92 9.13 -11.67
CA ALA A 85 3.64 9.42 -12.34
C ALA A 85 2.53 9.74 -11.35
N TRP A 86 2.51 9.05 -10.20
CA TRP A 86 1.53 9.29 -9.15
C TRP A 86 1.73 10.63 -8.43
N SER A 87 2.98 11.06 -8.23
CA SER A 87 3.30 12.32 -7.53
C SER A 87 2.65 13.56 -8.16
N GLU A 88 2.39 13.54 -9.48
CA GLU A 88 1.77 14.63 -10.23
C GLU A 88 0.30 14.87 -9.86
N HIS A 89 -0.38 13.86 -9.30
CA HIS A 89 -1.83 13.87 -9.10
C HIS A 89 -2.26 13.65 -7.64
N GLU A 90 -1.33 13.31 -6.73
CA GLU A 90 -1.66 13.10 -5.32
C GLU A 90 -1.92 14.44 -4.59
N VAL A 91 -3.10 14.54 -3.98
CA VAL A 91 -3.58 15.76 -3.32
C VAL A 91 -3.36 15.75 -1.81
N ASP A 92 -3.22 14.58 -1.20
CA ASP A 92 -2.96 14.45 0.23
C ASP A 92 -1.49 14.79 0.54
N ALA A 93 -1.29 15.74 1.46
CA ALA A 93 0.03 16.24 1.78
C ALA A 93 0.93 15.20 2.48
N ALA A 94 0.35 14.32 3.31
CA ALA A 94 1.11 13.27 3.96
C ALA A 94 1.53 12.20 2.95
N VAL A 95 0.63 11.82 2.05
CA VAL A 95 0.97 10.85 0.99
C VAL A 95 2.03 11.41 0.03
N ARG A 96 1.96 12.69 -0.36
CA ARG A 96 3.04 13.32 -1.14
C ARG A 96 4.39 13.29 -0.42
N ALA A 97 4.40 13.48 0.89
CA ALA A 97 5.62 13.40 1.68
C ALA A 97 6.21 11.98 1.61
N GLU A 98 5.38 10.94 1.78
CA GLU A 98 5.79 9.54 1.64
C GLU A 98 6.33 9.22 0.24
N ILE A 99 5.66 9.69 -0.83
CA ILE A 99 6.14 9.52 -2.21
C ILE A 99 7.52 10.18 -2.41
N THR A 100 7.69 11.40 -1.89
CA THR A 100 8.95 12.14 -1.97
C THR A 100 10.06 11.41 -1.23
N THR A 101 9.78 10.94 -0.02
CA THR A 101 10.71 10.14 0.78
C THR A 101 11.07 8.83 0.08
N ALA A 102 10.09 8.13 -0.50
CA ALA A 102 10.31 6.89 -1.23
C ALA A 102 11.21 7.09 -2.47
N LEU A 103 11.00 8.19 -3.22
CA LEU A 103 11.85 8.54 -4.36
C LEU A 103 13.28 8.89 -3.94
N ALA A 104 13.44 9.63 -2.84
CA ALA A 104 14.76 10.04 -2.34
C ALA A 104 15.60 8.88 -1.78
N HIS A 105 14.97 7.83 -1.24
CA HIS A 105 15.69 6.65 -0.74
C HIS A 105 16.18 5.71 -1.84
N ALA A 106 15.67 5.84 -3.05
CA ALA A 106 15.98 4.96 -4.17
C ALA A 106 17.03 5.52 -5.16
N GLU A 107 17.54 6.73 -4.88
CA GLU A 107 18.67 7.37 -5.56
C GLU A 107 20.00 7.04 -4.86
#